data_AF-A0A6C2DY10-F1
#
_entry.id   AF-A0A6C2DY10-F1
#
_cell.length_a   1.000
_cell.length_b   1.000
_cell.length_c   1.000
_cell.angle_alpha   90.00
_cell.angle_beta   90.00
_cell.angle_gamma   90.00
#
_symmetry.space_group_name_H-M   'P 1'
#
loop_
_entity.id
_entity.type
_entity.pdbx_description
1 polymer ?
#
loop_
_entity_poly.entity_id
_entity_poly.type
_entity_poly.pdbx_seq_one_letter_code
_entity_poly.pdbx_strand_id
1 'polypeptide(L)'
;MQTLHQMPATTDMEVTSIRLERELKEKLKELAGGQGYQALIRGVLWDYIDNKQIAPMQKRISPEQIRASVTATAQRNESCALTGKTIRSQESMFLGLTTSGDWVPLSVGSL
;
A
#
# COMPACT_ATOMS: atom_id res chain seq x y z
N MET A 1 10.16 8.88 -6.68
CA MET A 1 10.33 8.73 -8.14
C MET A 1 9.34 7.67 -8.59
N GLN A 2 8.31 8.05 -9.34
CA GLN A 2 7.37 7.10 -9.93
C GLN A 2 8.12 6.35 -11.03
N THR A 3 8.39 5.07 -10.82
CA THR A 3 8.81 4.17 -11.90
C THR A 3 7.64 4.10 -12.88
N LEU A 4 7.77 4.85 -13.99
CA LEU A 4 6.93 4.68 -15.16
C LEU A 4 7.17 3.26 -15.67
N HIS A 5 6.30 2.33 -15.28
CA HIS A 5 6.22 1.02 -15.91
C HIS A 5 5.89 1.26 -17.39
N GLN A 6 6.92 1.29 -18.24
CA GLN A 6 6.73 1.24 -19.68
C GLN A 6 5.94 -0.03 -19.99
N MET A 7 4.72 0.14 -20.51
CA MET A 7 3.86 -0.98 -20.85
C MET A 7 4.51 -1.72 -22.03
N PRO A 8 4.83 -3.02 -21.89
CA PRO A 8 5.38 -3.81 -22.99
C PRO A 8 4.36 -3.92 -24.12
N ALA A 9 4.86 -4.07 -25.35
CA ALA A 9 4.03 -4.29 -26.53
C ALA A 9 3.18 -5.56 -26.32
N THR A 10 1.94 -5.55 -26.82
CA THR A 10 0.99 -6.68 -26.65
C THR A 10 1.51 -7.99 -27.25
N THR A 11 2.50 -7.94 -28.13
CA THR A 11 3.19 -9.09 -28.72
C THR A 11 4.01 -9.90 -27.72
N ASP A 12 4.45 -9.28 -26.62
CA ASP A 12 5.30 -9.94 -25.60
C ASP A 12 4.48 -10.45 -24.40
N MET A 13 3.15 -10.42 -24.50
CA MET A 13 2.24 -10.68 -23.39
C MET A 13 1.62 -12.07 -23.43
N GLU A 14 1.57 -12.72 -22.26
CA GLU A 14 0.81 -13.97 -22.09
C GLU A 14 -0.69 -13.68 -21.93
N VAL A 15 -1.52 -14.39 -22.71
CA VAL A 15 -2.98 -14.26 -22.66
C VAL A 15 -3.54 -15.22 -21.59
N THR A 16 -4.13 -14.65 -20.54
CA THR A 16 -4.83 -15.41 -19.50
C THR A 16 -6.32 -15.08 -19.45
N SER A 17 -7.15 -16.07 -19.10
CA SER A 17 -8.60 -15.92 -18.97
C SER A 17 -8.98 -15.63 -17.53
N ILE A 18 -9.53 -14.43 -17.28
CA ILE A 18 -10.05 -14.02 -15.98
C ILE A 18 -11.58 -13.90 -16.10
N ARG A 19 -12.31 -14.58 -15.22
CA ARG A 19 -13.76 -14.46 -15.12
C ARG A 19 -14.11 -13.28 -14.22
N LEU A 20 -15.01 -12.42 -14.70
CA LEU A 20 -15.51 -11.24 -14.00
C LEU A 20 -17.03 -11.25 -14.02
N GLU A 21 -17.66 -10.71 -12.98
CA GLU A 21 -19.08 -10.41 -12.98
C GLU A 21 -19.41 -9.41 -14.09
N ARG A 22 -20.60 -9.53 -14.69
CA ARG A 22 -21.05 -8.64 -15.77
C ARG A 22 -21.03 -7.17 -15.33
N GLU A 23 -21.54 -6.90 -14.13
CA GLU A 23 -21.59 -5.53 -13.59
C GLU A 23 -20.20 -4.93 -13.40
N LEU A 24 -19.26 -5.71 -12.86
CA LEU A 24 -17.87 -5.29 -12.68
C LEU A 24 -17.23 -4.93 -14.02
N LYS A 25 -17.43 -5.77 -15.04
CA LYS A 25 -16.90 -5.53 -16.39
C LYS A 25 -17.41 -4.22 -16.99
N GLU A 26 -18.70 -3.91 -16.85
CA GLU A 26 -19.26 -2.68 -17.39
C GLU A 26 -18.74 -1.44 -16.64
N LYS A 27 -18.67 -1.47 -15.31
CA LYS A 27 -18.05 -0.38 -14.53
C LYS A 27 -16.59 -0.15 -14.90
N LEU A 28 -15.82 -1.23 -15.10
CA LEU A 28 -14.41 -1.11 -15.52
C LEU A 28 -14.25 -0.52 -16.92
N LYS A 29 -15.17 -0.80 -17.85
CA LYS A 29 -15.18 -0.16 -19.17
C LYS A 29 -15.48 1.33 -19.09
N GLU A 30 -16.48 1.70 -18.29
CA GLU A 30 -16.85 3.10 -18.06
C GLU A 30 -15.68 3.89 -17.47
N LEU A 31 -15.04 3.35 -16.43
CA LEU A 31 -13.87 3.95 -15.78
C LEU A 31 -12.64 4.03 -16.70
N ALA A 32 -12.43 3.01 -17.54
CA ALA A 32 -11.26 2.97 -18.42
C ALA A 32 -11.35 3.97 -19.58
N GLY A 33 -12.56 4.31 -20.06
CA GLY A 33 -12.73 5.19 -21.22
C GLY A 33 -11.93 4.70 -22.44
N GLY A 34 -11.15 5.60 -23.04
CA GLY A 34 -10.40 5.33 -24.29
C GLY A 34 -9.18 4.41 -24.16
N GLN A 35 -8.68 4.12 -22.96
CA GLN A 35 -7.50 3.26 -22.77
C GLN A 35 -7.84 1.76 -22.78
N GLY A 36 -9.13 1.42 -22.69
CA GLY A 36 -9.62 0.05 -22.63
C GLY A 36 -9.48 -0.59 -21.24
N TYR A 37 -10.51 -1.33 -20.81
CA TYR A 37 -10.57 -1.90 -19.47
C TYR A 37 -9.47 -2.94 -19.17
N GLN A 38 -8.90 -3.57 -20.20
CA GLN A 38 -7.79 -4.52 -20.03
C GLN A 38 -6.49 -3.84 -19.57
N ALA A 39 -6.23 -2.61 -20.05
CA ALA A 39 -5.09 -1.83 -19.58
C ALA A 39 -5.30 -1.38 -18.13
N LEU A 40 -6.53 -0.96 -17.79
CA LEU A 40 -6.92 -0.62 -16.42
C LEU A 40 -6.74 -1.80 -15.45
N ILE A 41 -7.25 -2.98 -15.80
CA ILE A 41 -7.09 -4.19 -14.96
C ILE A 41 -5.61 -4.48 -14.71
N ARG A 42 -4.76 -4.35 -15.75
CA ARG A 42 -3.33 -4.59 -15.61
C ARG A 42 -2.68 -3.60 -14.66
N GLY A 43 -3.03 -2.32 -14.76
CA GLY A 43 -2.58 -1.28 -13.84
C GLY A 43 -2.95 -1.62 -12.40
N VAL A 44 -4.22 -1.96 -12.15
CA VAL A 44 -4.71 -2.35 -10.82
C VAL A 44 -3.99 -3.59 -10.28
N LEU A 45 -3.72 -4.59 -11.12
CA LEU A 45 -2.99 -5.79 -10.70
C LEU A 45 -1.52 -5.48 -10.37
N TRP A 46 -0.86 -4.62 -11.14
CA TRP A 46 0.49 -4.15 -10.82
C TRP A 46 0.50 -3.30 -9.56
N ASP A 47 -0.44 -2.37 -9.40
CA ASP A 47 -0.58 -1.60 -8.17
C ASP A 47 -0.81 -2.52 -6.96
N TYR A 48 -1.60 -3.58 -7.12
CA TYR A 48 -1.80 -4.58 -6.07
C TYR A 48 -0.52 -5.36 -5.78
N ILE A 49 0.23 -5.77 -6.79
CA ILE A 49 1.53 -6.46 -6.62
C ILE A 49 2.53 -5.52 -5.98
N ASP A 50 2.67 -4.29 -6.46
CA ASP A 50 3.57 -3.28 -5.89
C ASP A 50 3.18 -3.01 -4.44
N ASN A 51 1.89 -2.79 -4.13
CA ASN A 51 1.43 -2.61 -2.76
C ASN A 51 1.62 -3.86 -1.88
N LYS A 52 1.56 -5.07 -2.45
CA LYS A 52 1.80 -6.34 -1.73
C LYS A 52 3.29 -6.63 -1.53
N GLN A 53 4.13 -6.29 -2.51
CA GLN A 53 5.58 -6.34 -2.39
C GLN A 53 6.06 -5.28 -1.38
N ILE A 54 5.34 -4.16 -1.30
CA ILE A 54 5.41 -3.16 -0.24
C ILE A 54 4.64 -3.66 1.01
N ALA A 55 4.93 -4.87 1.50
CA ALA A 55 4.99 -5.19 2.95
C ALA A 55 5.43 -6.64 3.22
N PRO A 56 6.27 -6.90 4.24
CA PRO A 56 6.58 -6.02 5.37
C PRO A 56 8.06 -5.57 5.38
N MET A 57 8.60 -5.07 4.26
CA MET A 57 9.74 -4.17 4.37
C MET A 57 9.16 -2.82 4.75
N GLN A 58 9.08 -2.58 6.06
CA GLN A 58 8.57 -1.36 6.70
C GLN A 58 8.84 -0.15 5.80
N LYS A 59 7.78 0.42 5.20
CA LYS A 59 7.86 1.78 4.66
C LYS A 59 8.26 2.63 5.85
N ARG A 60 9.56 2.94 5.95
CA ARG A 60 10.08 3.92 6.90
C ARG A 60 9.46 5.24 6.47
N ILE A 61 8.33 5.56 7.09
CA ILE A 61 7.69 6.84 6.90
C ILE A 61 8.64 7.90 7.46
N SER A 62 8.61 9.10 6.89
CA SER A 62 9.39 10.22 7.44
C SER A 62 8.67 10.76 8.68
N PRO A 63 9.38 11.25 9.71
CA PRO A 63 8.76 11.93 10.84
C PRO A 63 7.82 13.06 10.42
N GLU A 64 8.10 13.76 9.31
CA GLU A 64 7.24 14.84 8.78
C GLU A 64 5.86 14.36 8.32
N GLN A 65 5.69 13.05 8.09
CA GLN A 65 4.43 12.46 7.68
C GLN A 65 3.50 12.18 8.87
N ILE A 66 3.96 12.36 10.11
CA ILE A 66 3.15 12.20 11.32
C ILE A 66 2.50 13.55 11.68
N ARG A 67 1.17 13.62 11.62
CA ARG A 67 0.41 14.84 11.97
C ARG A 67 0.06 14.92 13.45
N ALA A 68 -0.13 13.78 14.09
CA ALA A 68 -0.46 13.68 15.51
C ALA A 68 0.02 12.33 16.05
N SER A 69 0.26 12.25 17.36
CA SER A 69 0.58 11.00 18.03
C SER A 69 -0.16 10.90 19.36
N VAL A 70 -0.52 9.68 19.76
CA VAL A 70 -1.14 9.37 21.05
C VAL A 70 -0.39 8.23 21.73
N THR A 71 -0.34 8.23 23.06
CA THR A 71 0.23 7.13 23.83
C THR A 71 -0.61 5.87 23.69
N ALA A 72 0.03 4.73 23.47
CA ALA A 72 -0.61 3.43 23.33
C ALA A 72 0.25 2.32 23.95
N THR A 73 -0.35 1.15 24.12
CA THR A 73 0.37 -0.08 24.51
C THR A 73 0.20 -1.10 23.40
N ALA A 74 1.29 -1.71 22.95
CA ALA A 74 1.25 -2.72 21.90
C ALA A 74 0.54 -3.99 22.40
N GLN A 75 -0.51 -4.44 21.70
CA GLN A 75 -1.20 -5.68 22.06
C GLN A 75 -0.47 -6.93 21.54
N ARG A 76 0.27 -6.79 20.45
CA ARG A 76 1.11 -7.82 19.83
C ARG A 76 2.48 -7.25 19.48
N ASN A 77 3.38 -8.07 18.97
CA ASN A 77 4.63 -7.57 18.42
C ASN A 77 4.33 -6.71 17.19
N GLU A 78 4.76 -5.46 17.24
CA GLU A 78 4.64 -4.48 16.17
C GLU A 78 6.04 -4.03 15.74
N SER A 79 6.13 -3.28 14.66
CA SER A 79 7.39 -2.66 14.24
C SER A 79 7.20 -1.17 14.05
N CYS A 80 8.07 -0.37 14.67
CA CYS A 80 8.04 1.07 14.55
C CYS A 80 8.12 1.51 13.09
N ALA A 81 7.15 2.32 12.66
CA ALA A 81 7.04 2.77 11.28
C ALA A 81 8.15 3.78 10.87
N LEU A 82 8.82 4.44 11.81
CA LEU A 82 9.94 5.35 11.53
C LEU A 82 11.29 4.61 11.49
N THR A 83 11.57 3.81 12.51
CA THR A 83 12.90 3.21 12.72
C THR A 83 12.98 1.75 12.26
N GLY A 84 11.83 1.07 12.18
CA GLY A 84 11.74 -0.37 11.99
C GLY A 84 11.98 -1.21 13.24
N LYS A 85 12.30 -0.57 14.39
CA LYS A 85 12.55 -1.26 15.65
C LYS A 85 11.32 -2.06 16.08
N THR A 86 11.54 -3.32 16.47
CA THR A 86 10.48 -4.15 17.04
C THR A 86 9.99 -3.58 18.37
N ILE A 87 8.67 -3.43 18.49
CA ILE A 87 7.94 -3.08 19.70
C ILE A 87 7.29 -4.37 20.17
N ARG A 88 7.61 -4.82 21.37
CA ARG A 88 7.09 -6.10 21.90
C ARG A 88 5.66 -5.94 22.36
N SER A 89 4.93 -7.06 22.40
CA SER A 89 3.63 -7.11 23.09
C SER A 89 3.77 -6.59 24.53
N GLN A 90 2.79 -5.80 24.96
CA GLN A 90 2.69 -5.08 26.22
C GLN A 90 3.74 -3.97 26.43
N GLU A 91 4.55 -3.65 25.41
CA GLU A 91 5.47 -2.51 25.46
C GLU A 91 4.72 -1.19 25.19
N SER A 92 5.08 -0.13 25.92
CA SER A 92 4.57 1.21 25.65
C SER A 92 5.07 1.69 24.29
N MET A 93 4.18 2.35 23.54
CA MET A 93 4.46 2.89 22.22
C MET A 93 3.63 4.16 21.98
N PHE A 94 3.86 4.81 20.84
CA PHE A 94 2.95 5.82 20.31
C PHE A 94 2.20 5.25 19.11
N LEU A 95 0.96 5.68 18.92
CA LEU A 95 0.20 5.49 17.70
C LEU A 95 0.21 6.82 16.95
N GLY A 96 0.86 6.87 15.80
CA GLY A 96 0.95 8.06 14.95
C GLY A 96 -0.16 8.07 13.91
N LEU A 97 -0.78 9.23 13.69
CA LEU A 97 -1.70 9.47 12.58
C LEU A 97 -0.92 10.09 11.42
N THR A 98 -0.85 9.40 10.29
CA THR A 98 -0.13 9.88 9.11
C THR A 98 -0.90 10.99 8.38
N THR A 99 -0.24 11.69 7.45
CA THR A 99 -0.88 12.61 6.50
C THR A 99 -1.91 11.92 5.60
N SER A 100 -1.73 10.63 5.31
CA SER A 100 -2.71 9.80 4.58
C SER A 100 -3.92 9.40 5.42
N GLY A 101 -3.87 9.58 6.75
CA GLY A 101 -4.97 9.21 7.66
C GLY A 101 -4.84 7.80 8.24
N ASP A 102 -3.68 7.15 8.07
CA ASP A 102 -3.41 5.81 8.60
C ASP A 102 -2.83 5.89 10.01
N TRP A 103 -3.15 4.89 10.84
CA TRP A 103 -2.54 4.73 12.16
C TRP A 103 -1.34 3.79 12.10
N VAL A 104 -0.21 4.24 12.61
CA VAL A 104 1.06 3.51 12.55
C VAL A 104 1.73 3.43 13.93
N PRO A 105 2.35 2.29 14.28
CA PRO A 105 3.04 2.15 15.57
C PRO A 105 4.41 2.86 15.56
N LEU A 106 4.75 3.51 16.66
CA LEU A 106 5.96 4.32 16.83
C LEU A 106 6.64 3.98 18.17
N SER A 107 7.95 3.71 18.16
CA SER A 107 8.67 3.41 19.40
C SER A 107 8.86 4.66 20.24
N VAL A 108 8.84 4.51 21.57
CA VAL A 108 9.14 5.60 22.51
C VAL A 108 10.58 6.09 22.25
N GLY A 109 10.74 7.31 21.73
CA GLY A 109 12.02 7.87 21.30
C GLY A 109 12.29 7.87 19.80
N SER A 110 11.28 7.54 18.96
CA SER A 110 11.37 7.69 17.50
C SER A 110 10.82 9.02 16.96
N LEU A 111 10.05 9.74 17.78
CA LEU A 111 9.55 11.09 17.52
C LEU A 111 10.53 12.13 18.05
#